data_AF-F0EKR0-F1
#
_entry.id   AF-F0EKR0-F1
#
_cell.length_a   1.000
_cell.length_b   1.000
_cell.length_c   1.000
_cell.angle_alpha   90.00
_cell.angle_beta   90.00
_cell.angle_gamma   90.00
#
_symmetry.space_group_name_H-M   'P 1'
#
loop_
_entity.id
_entity.type
_entity.pdbx_description
1 polymer ?
#
loop_
_entity_poly.entity_id
_entity_poly.type
_entity_poly.pdbx_seq_one_letter_code
_entity_poly.pdbx_strand_id
1 'polypeptide(L)'
;MISSIIYTDTKAYLDKVLDQALLDLLKSDYPKVYEHVQNLIVAMEQTIQQIDSTNFWRLMPEILGYDSRFVLLNSLQLSEDKLLTEIEIIQMIERDFPNLNKEFCGYSLKEQEHESLIFSVQ
;
A
#
# COMPACT_ATOMS: atom_id res chain seq x y z
N MET A 1 8.33 -5.47 24.25
CA MET A 1 9.27 -4.52 23.62
C MET A 1 8.88 -4.49 22.15
N ILE A 2 8.19 -3.45 21.69
CA ILE A 2 7.89 -3.32 20.26
C ILE A 2 9.25 -3.08 19.62
N SER A 3 9.76 -4.08 18.88
CA SER A 3 10.91 -3.88 18.02
C SER A 3 10.56 -2.73 17.10
N SER A 4 11.14 -1.55 17.29
CA SER A 4 10.99 -0.43 16.37
C SER A 4 11.47 -0.93 15.01
N ILE A 5 10.54 -1.17 14.09
CA ILE A 5 10.91 -1.58 12.74
C ILE A 5 11.54 -0.34 12.10
N ILE A 6 12.86 -0.38 11.95
CA ILE A 6 13.60 0.66 11.23
C ILE A 6 13.83 0.11 9.82
N TYR A 7 13.13 0.67 8.85
CA TYR A 7 13.39 0.42 7.44
C TYR A 7 14.59 1.27 7.01
N THR A 8 15.64 0.64 6.51
CA THR A 8 16.89 1.33 6.13
C THR A 8 16.85 1.87 4.71
N ASP A 9 16.03 1.28 3.85
CA ASP A 9 15.89 1.61 2.43
C ASP A 9 14.57 1.03 1.88
N THR A 10 14.21 1.42 0.65
CA THR A 10 12.97 0.98 0.00
C THR A 10 12.87 -0.53 -0.12
N LYS A 11 13.99 -1.21 -0.40
CA LYS A 11 13.99 -2.67 -0.53
C LYS A 11 13.70 -3.33 0.82
N ALA A 12 14.34 -2.89 1.90
CA ALA A 12 14.10 -3.42 3.24
C ALA A 12 12.65 -3.22 3.70
N TYR A 13 12.01 -2.12 3.28
CA TYR A 13 10.59 -1.90 3.48
C TYR A 13 9.73 -2.88 2.65
N LEU A 14 9.97 -2.96 1.33
CA LEU A 14 9.20 -3.83 0.43
C LEU A 14 9.32 -5.30 0.80
N ASP A 15 10.52 -5.80 1.12
CA ASP A 15 10.75 -7.19 1.55
C ASP A 15 9.95 -7.53 2.82
N LYS A 16 9.61 -6.53 3.64
CA LYS A 16 8.86 -6.73 4.87
C LYS A 16 7.35 -6.64 4.67
N VAL A 17 6.90 -5.71 3.83
CA VAL A 17 5.48 -5.48 3.57
C VAL A 17 4.95 -6.45 2.52
N LEU A 18 5.73 -6.80 1.50
CA LEU A 18 5.35 -7.75 0.46
C LEU A 18 6.19 -9.02 0.62
N ASP A 19 5.71 -9.96 1.44
CA ASP A 19 6.46 -11.21 1.61
C ASP A 19 6.48 -12.06 0.32
N GLN A 20 7.50 -12.90 0.21
CA GLN A 20 7.73 -13.71 -0.99
C GLN A 20 6.57 -14.68 -1.26
N ALA A 21 5.88 -15.18 -0.23
CA ALA A 21 4.79 -16.13 -0.39
C ALA A 21 3.57 -15.48 -1.04
N LEU A 22 3.25 -14.23 -0.67
CA LEU A 22 2.25 -13.42 -1.33
C LEU A 22 2.61 -13.19 -2.80
N LEU A 23 3.84 -12.78 -3.09
CA LEU A 23 4.28 -12.52 -4.46
C LEU A 23 4.21 -13.77 -5.34
N ASP A 24 4.62 -14.93 -4.81
CA ASP A 24 4.55 -16.21 -5.51
C ASP A 24 3.09 -16.62 -5.79
N LEU A 25 2.20 -16.41 -4.81
CA LEU A 25 0.76 -16.64 -4.96
C LEU A 25 0.16 -15.74 -6.03
N LEU A 26 0.41 -14.44 -5.99
CA LEU A 26 -0.10 -13.50 -7.00
C LEU A 26 0.42 -13.86 -8.40
N LYS A 27 1.70 -14.20 -8.51
CA LYS A 27 2.30 -14.57 -9.79
C LYS A 27 1.67 -15.83 -10.40
N SER A 28 1.29 -16.80 -9.56
CA SER A 28 0.65 -18.05 -9.97
C SER A 28 -0.83 -17.86 -10.29
N ASP A 29 -1.57 -17.25 -9.36
CA ASP A 29 -3.03 -17.34 -9.31
C ASP A 29 -3.73 -16.03 -9.72
N TYR A 30 -3.02 -14.90 -9.67
CA TYR A 30 -3.55 -13.56 -9.94
C TYR A 30 -2.55 -12.70 -10.75
N PRO A 31 -2.12 -13.14 -11.96
CA PRO A 31 -1.05 -12.50 -12.73
C PRO A 31 -1.25 -11.00 -13.04
N LYS A 32 -2.50 -10.53 -13.19
CA LYS A 32 -2.82 -9.10 -13.37
C LYS A 32 -2.68 -8.32 -12.07
N VAL A 33 -3.04 -8.92 -10.93
CA VAL A 33 -2.77 -8.30 -9.62
C VAL A 33 -1.27 -8.25 -9.40
N TYR A 34 -0.53 -9.30 -9.75
CA TYR A 34 0.92 -9.31 -9.70
C TYR A 34 1.53 -8.19 -10.56
N GLU A 35 1.09 -8.04 -11.82
CA GLU A 35 1.53 -6.93 -12.70
C GLU A 35 1.24 -5.56 -12.09
N HIS A 36 0.04 -5.36 -11.52
CA HIS A 36 -0.32 -4.14 -10.82
C HIS A 36 0.63 -3.85 -9.65
N VAL A 37 0.92 -4.85 -8.83
CA VAL A 37 1.83 -4.73 -7.68
C VAL A 37 3.25 -4.40 -8.12
N GLN A 38 3.75 -5.03 -9.20
CA GLN A 38 5.06 -4.68 -9.76
C GLN A 38 5.11 -3.23 -10.24
N ASN A 39 4.05 -2.73 -10.88
CA ASN A 39 3.96 -1.33 -11.29
C ASN A 39 3.97 -0.39 -10.07
N LEU A 40 3.26 -0.73 -8.99
CA LEU A 40 3.28 0.03 -7.74
C LEU A 40 4.68 0.05 -7.09
N ILE A 41 5.38 -1.08 -7.07
CA ILE A 41 6.77 -1.18 -6.56
C ILE A 41 7.68 -0.22 -7.33
N VAL A 42 7.67 -0.32 -8.67
CA VAL A 42 8.52 0.52 -9.53
C VAL A 42 8.17 2.00 -9.35
N ALA A 43 6.88 2.34 -9.26
CA ALA A 43 6.45 3.70 -9.05
C ALA A 43 6.92 4.25 -7.69
N MET A 44 6.79 3.47 -6.60
CA MET A 44 7.28 3.84 -5.28
C MET A 44 8.80 4.06 -5.27
N GLU A 45 9.56 3.17 -5.90
CA GLU A 45 11.02 3.31 -6.01
C GLU A 45 11.41 4.60 -6.74
N GLN A 46 10.74 4.92 -7.85
CA GLN A 46 10.97 6.14 -8.61
C GLN A 46 10.59 7.39 -7.81
N THR A 47 9.45 7.36 -7.12
CA THR A 47 9.00 8.46 -6.26
C THR A 47 10.02 8.73 -5.15
N ILE A 48 10.53 7.70 -4.49
CA ILE A 48 11.53 7.84 -3.43
C ILE A 48 12.86 8.42 -3.97
N GLN A 49 13.30 7.98 -5.15
CA GLN A 49 14.53 8.50 -5.78
C GLN A 49 14.44 9.99 -6.14
N GLN A 50 13.24 10.54 -6.30
CA GLN A 50 13.02 11.94 -6.63
C GLN A 50 12.94 12.85 -5.40
N ILE A 51 12.92 12.30 -4.18
CA ILE A 51 12.74 13.11 -2.96
C ILE A 51 13.91 14.06 -2.75
N ASP A 52 13.58 15.33 -2.52
CA ASP A 52 14.48 16.36 -2.03
C ASP A 52 13.75 17.32 -1.06
N SER A 53 14.47 18.32 -0.56
CA SER A 53 13.93 19.29 0.41
C SER A 53 12.82 20.18 -0.14
N THR A 54 12.67 20.26 -1.47
CA THR A 54 11.67 21.11 -2.14
C THR A 54 10.37 20.37 -2.42
N ASN A 55 10.41 19.04 -2.53
CA ASN A 55 9.25 18.22 -2.90
C ASN A 55 8.81 17.21 -1.84
N PHE A 56 9.55 17.06 -0.73
CA PHE A 56 9.27 16.09 0.34
C PHE A 56 7.80 16.07 0.77
N TRP A 57 7.23 17.23 1.13
CA TRP A 57 5.85 17.29 1.62
C TRP A 57 4.79 16.93 0.58
N ARG A 58 5.12 17.06 -0.71
CA ARG A 58 4.24 16.66 -1.81
C ARG A 58 4.36 15.17 -2.11
N LEU A 59 5.56 14.60 -2.05
CA LEU A 59 5.81 13.19 -2.35
C LEU A 59 5.51 12.26 -1.17
N MET A 60 5.61 12.75 0.07
CA MET A 60 5.33 11.94 1.25
C MET A 60 3.91 11.33 1.25
N PRO A 61 2.84 12.07 0.92
CA PRO A 61 1.51 11.47 0.82
C PRO A 61 1.34 10.45 -0.32
N GLU A 62 2.06 10.61 -1.43
CA GLU A 62 2.11 9.60 -2.51
C GLU A 62 2.75 8.29 -2.00
N ILE A 63 3.82 8.41 -1.19
CA ILE A 63 4.49 7.25 -0.56
C ILE A 63 3.57 6.52 0.42
N LEU A 64 2.81 7.26 1.22
CA LEU A 64 1.78 6.69 2.09
C LEU A 64 0.67 5.99 1.28
N GLY A 65 0.43 6.43 0.04
CA GLY A 65 -0.51 5.82 -0.88
C GLY A 65 -0.05 4.45 -1.36
N TYR A 66 1.25 4.30 -1.64
CA TYR A 66 1.81 2.98 -1.94
C TYR A 66 1.73 2.05 -0.73
N ASP A 67 2.11 2.54 0.46
CA ASP A 67 2.01 1.77 1.70
C ASP A 67 0.58 1.26 1.95
N SER A 68 -0.41 2.14 1.84
CA SER A 68 -1.81 1.79 2.05
C SER A 68 -2.31 0.73 1.06
N ARG A 69 -1.89 0.81 -0.20
CA ARG A 69 -2.21 -0.20 -1.22
C ARG A 69 -1.60 -1.56 -0.89
N PHE A 70 -0.34 -1.60 -0.44
CA PHE A 70 0.30 -2.85 -0.05
C PHE A 70 -0.29 -3.44 1.24
N VAL A 71 -0.70 -2.60 2.19
CA VAL A 71 -1.40 -3.06 3.40
C VAL A 71 -2.77 -3.67 3.04
N LEU A 72 -3.53 -3.05 2.14
CA LEU A 72 -4.79 -3.62 1.65
C LEU A 72 -4.58 -4.92 0.87
N LEU A 73 -3.51 -5.01 0.09
CA LEU A 73 -3.14 -6.26 -0.57
C LEU A 73 -2.82 -7.38 0.43
N ASN A 74 -2.19 -7.08 1.56
CA ASN A 74 -1.94 -8.06 2.61
C ASN A 74 -3.20 -8.42 3.41
N SER A 75 -4.14 -7.47 3.56
CA SER A 75 -5.40 -7.71 4.28
C SER A 75 -6.36 -8.59 3.47
N LEU A 76 -6.19 -8.59 2.15
CA LEU A 76 -6.63 -9.67 1.27
C LEU A 76 -5.81 -10.93 1.60
N GLN A 77 -6.05 -11.52 2.78
CA GLN A 77 -5.83 -12.95 2.95
C GLN A 77 -6.72 -13.60 1.90
N LEU A 78 -6.12 -13.93 0.75
CA LEU A 78 -6.76 -14.58 -0.37
C LEU A 78 -7.30 -15.90 0.16
N SER A 79 -8.53 -15.85 0.67
CA SER A 79 -9.20 -16.95 1.33
C SER A 79 -9.26 -18.11 0.35
N GLU A 80 -9.22 -19.34 0.88
CA GLU A 80 -9.35 -20.56 0.08
C GLU A 80 -10.59 -20.51 -0.85
N ASP A 81 -11.60 -19.73 -0.48
CA ASP A 81 -12.69 -19.30 -1.33
C ASP A 81 -12.29 -18.10 -2.20
N LYS A 82 -11.81 -18.38 -3.43
CA LYS A 82 -11.49 -17.41 -4.49
C LYS A 82 -12.73 -16.65 -4.99
N LEU A 83 -13.33 -15.82 -4.14
CA LEU A 83 -14.58 -15.11 -4.45
C LEU A 83 -14.40 -13.86 -5.32
N LEU A 84 -13.19 -13.29 -5.34
CA LEU A 84 -12.90 -12.07 -6.09
C LEU A 84 -12.07 -12.36 -7.34
N THR A 85 -12.46 -11.72 -8.43
CA THR A 85 -11.64 -11.65 -9.64
C THR A 85 -10.46 -10.69 -9.45
N GLU A 86 -9.42 -10.85 -10.28
CA GLU A 86 -8.26 -9.95 -10.27
C GLU A 86 -8.64 -8.47 -10.42
N ILE A 87 -9.65 -8.18 -11.26
CA ILE A 87 -10.11 -6.82 -11.51
C ILE A 87 -10.80 -6.27 -10.25
N GLU A 88 -11.63 -7.06 -9.58
CA GLU A 88 -12.29 -6.65 -8.35
C GLU A 88 -11.28 -6.40 -7.23
N ILE A 89 -10.22 -7.22 -7.14
CA ILE A 89 -9.11 -7.01 -6.20
C ILE A 89 -8.45 -5.66 -6.45
N ILE A 90 -8.04 -5.38 -7.68
CA ILE A 90 -7.38 -4.11 -8.04
C ILE A 90 -8.33 -2.93 -7.76
N GLN A 91 -9.59 -3.02 -8.16
CA GLN A 91 -10.58 -1.97 -7.93
C GLN A 91 -10.83 -1.71 -6.45
N MET A 92 -10.85 -2.75 -5.62
CA MET A 92 -11.02 -2.60 -4.18
C MET A 92 -9.82 -1.87 -3.57
N ILE A 93 -8.60 -2.29 -3.90
CA ILE A 93 -7.36 -1.64 -3.43
C ILE A 93 -7.35 -0.16 -3.83
N GLU A 94 -7.57 0.15 -5.10
CA GLU A 94 -7.51 1.52 -5.62
C GLU A 94 -8.65 2.42 -5.12
N ARG A 95 -9.80 1.84 -4.75
CA ARG A 95 -10.90 2.60 -4.18
C ARG A 95 -10.68 2.89 -2.68
N ASP A 96 -10.12 1.93 -1.96
CA ASP A 96 -10.17 1.94 -0.50
C ASP A 96 -8.87 2.50 0.13
N PHE A 97 -7.73 2.49 -0.57
CA PHE A 97 -6.44 2.97 -0.03
C PHE A 97 -6.47 4.41 0.55
N PRO A 98 -7.21 5.40 0.02
CA PRO A 98 -7.19 6.75 0.57
C PRO A 98 -7.81 6.83 1.97
N ASN A 99 -8.70 5.87 2.28
CA ASN A 99 -9.45 5.84 3.54
C ASN A 99 -8.84 4.90 4.58
N LEU A 100 -7.83 4.11 4.23
CA LEU A 100 -7.27 3.09 5.13
C LEU A 100 -6.83 3.68 6.48
N ASN A 101 -6.03 4.74 6.45
CA ASN A 101 -5.53 5.38 7.67
C ASN A 101 -6.63 6.00 8.52
N LYS A 102 -7.70 6.48 7.87
CA LYS A 102 -8.89 7.03 8.52
C LYS A 102 -9.59 5.94 9.33
N GLU A 103 -9.84 4.79 8.71
CA GLU A 103 -10.45 3.64 9.36
C GLU A 103 -9.56 3.08 10.49
N PHE A 104 -8.24 2.99 10.28
CA PHE A 104 -7.28 2.56 11.32
C PHE A 104 -7.23 3.51 12.52
N CYS A 105 -7.51 4.80 12.32
CA CYS A 105 -7.62 5.77 13.40
C CYS A 105 -9.03 5.81 14.03
N GLY A 106 -9.96 4.96 13.60
CA GLY A 106 -11.31 4.84 14.17
C GLY A 106 -12.33 5.84 13.62
N TYR A 107 -11.98 6.61 12.58
CA TYR A 107 -12.91 7.52 11.93
C TYR A 107 -13.89 6.76 11.03
N SER A 108 -15.14 7.22 10.98
CA SER A 108 -16.06 6.77 9.93
C SER A 108 -15.76 7.48 8.60
N LEU A 109 -16.12 6.87 7.46
CA LEU A 109 -15.92 7.47 6.13
C LEU A 109 -16.58 8.86 5.96
N LYS A 110 -17.61 9.17 6.75
CA LYS A 110 -18.36 10.44 6.70
C LYS A 110 -17.84 11.50 7.66
N GLU A 111 -16.98 11.11 8.59
CA GLU A 111 -16.42 12.00 9.59
C GLU A 111 -15.26 12.80 9.00
N GLN A 112 -15.02 14.01 9.49
CA GLN A 112 -13.83 14.75 9.10
C GLN A 112 -12.70 14.40 10.08
N GLU A 113 -11.61 13.89 9.54
CA GLU A 113 -10.36 13.69 10.28
C GLU A 113 -9.72 15.02 10.71
N HIS A 114 -8.83 14.95 11.70
CA HIS A 114 -7.99 16.10 12.03
C HIS A 114 -6.89 16.30 10.97
N GLU A 115 -6.30 17.50 10.94
CA GLU A 115 -5.20 17.80 10.03
C GLU A 115 -3.97 16.94 10.36
N SER A 116 -3.65 15.99 9.48
CA SER A 116 -2.46 15.16 9.58
C SER A 116 -2.05 14.59 8.23
N LEU A 117 -0.75 14.41 8.03
CA LEU A 117 -0.16 13.87 6.80
C LEU A 117 -0.68 12.48 6.46
N ILE A 118 -0.96 11.66 7.48
CA ILE A 118 -1.42 10.28 7.31
C ILE A 118 -2.80 10.19 6.66
N PHE A 119 -3.57 11.29 6.61
CA PHE A 119 -4.87 11.33 5.94
C PHE A 119 -4.82 12.02 4.56
N SER A 120 -3.68 12.58 4.17
CA SER A 120 -3.54 13.30 2.88
C SER A 120 -3.10 12.40 1.72
N VAL A 121 -3.32 11.10 1.85
CA VAL A 121 -2.84 10.03 0.96
C VAL A 121 -3.30 10.24 -0.50
N GLN A 122 -2.41 9.99 -1.48
CA GLN A 122 -2.65 10.19 -2.92
C GLN A 122 -2.32 8.95 -3.76
#